data_AF-A0A0D0HHF9-F1
#
_entry.id   AF-A0A0D0HHF9-F1
#
_cell.length_a   1.000
_cell.length_b   1.000
_cell.length_c   1.000
_cell.angle_alpha   90.00
_cell.angle_beta   90.00
_cell.angle_gamma   90.00
#
_symmetry.space_group_name_H-M   'P 1'
#
loop_
_entity.id
_entity.type
_entity.pdbx_description
1 polymer ?
#
loop_
_entity_poly.entity_id
_entity_poly.type
_entity_poly.pdbx_seq_one_letter_code
_entity_poly.pdbx_strand_id
1 'polypeptide(L)'
;MPADDRIRAEQARIERERKQMFGGAQPGPNAFPHIATPAPSRVDPLAIARRYEERAGQRKREELLAFASLSMPAESLKRLIRDTARVGGVAVLRGFKDRSFKATAAAIQALGVDTSAVQINPNAFKQYRVSTVPTVVLVKADHVLDLDAEGCALPENFAGISGDVTLPYSLREIARRSPAYRSLATRMLASLGEH
;
A
#
# COMPACT_ATOMS: atom_id res chain seq x y z
N MET A 1 33.96 -29.63 12.40
CA MET A 1 34.22 -28.39 13.14
C MET A 1 35.70 -28.34 13.47
N PRO A 2 36.42 -27.22 13.26
CA PRO A 2 37.83 -27.15 13.65
C PRO A 2 37.95 -27.36 15.17
N ALA A 3 38.90 -28.19 15.59
CA ALA A 3 39.11 -28.54 17.00
C ALA A 3 39.45 -27.29 17.83
N ASP A 4 38.82 -27.15 19.01
CA ASP A 4 38.92 -26.00 19.92
C ASP A 4 40.35 -25.54 20.22
N ASP A 5 41.31 -26.44 20.10
CA ASP A 5 42.72 -26.18 20.36
C ASP A 5 43.38 -25.34 19.26
N ARG A 6 42.91 -25.46 18.00
CA ARG A 6 43.37 -24.58 16.90
C ARG A 6 42.85 -23.16 17.07
N ILE A 7 41.64 -23.00 17.59
CA ILE A 7 41.03 -21.69 17.87
C ILE A 7 41.81 -21.00 18.99
N ARG A 8 42.11 -21.73 20.08
CA ARG A 8 42.90 -21.21 21.20
C ARG A 8 44.33 -20.83 20.79
N ALA A 9 44.96 -21.64 19.94
CA ALA A 9 46.30 -21.35 19.43
C ALA A 9 46.33 -20.08 18.55
N GLU A 10 45.34 -19.91 17.68
CA GLU A 10 45.23 -18.73 16.82
C GLU A 10 44.91 -17.47 17.63
N GLN A 11 44.02 -17.58 18.63
CA GLN A 11 43.73 -16.47 19.57
C GLN A 11 44.99 -16.03 20.32
N ALA A 12 45.79 -16.97 20.82
CA ALA A 12 47.04 -16.65 21.51
C ALA A 12 48.06 -15.98 20.56
N ARG A 13 48.07 -16.32 19.26
CA ARG A 13 48.91 -15.65 18.26
C ARG A 13 48.45 -14.21 18.03
N ILE A 14 47.16 -14.01 17.77
CA ILE A 14 46.55 -12.70 17.55
C ILE A 14 46.81 -11.79 18.75
N GLU A 15 46.68 -12.31 19.97
CA GLU A 15 46.86 -11.50 21.17
C GLU A 15 48.32 -11.09 21.40
N ARG A 16 49.28 -11.96 21.05
CA ARG A 16 50.72 -11.61 21.05
C ARG A 16 51.05 -10.54 20.01
N GLU A 17 50.54 -10.68 18.80
CA GLU A 17 50.68 -9.68 17.73
C GLU A 17 50.08 -8.33 18.14
N ARG A 18 48.89 -8.35 18.75
CA ARG A 18 48.23 -7.14 19.26
C ARG A 18 49.05 -6.48 20.36
N LYS A 19 49.60 -7.25 21.30
CA LYS A 19 50.48 -6.69 22.34
C LYS A 19 51.76 -6.09 21.77
N GLN A 20 52.34 -6.67 20.73
CA GLN A 20 53.52 -6.12 20.06
C GLN A 20 53.21 -4.84 19.28
N MET A 21 52.08 -4.79 18.56
CA MET A 21 51.69 -3.60 17.79
C MET A 21 51.23 -2.43 18.65
N PHE A 22 50.60 -2.69 19.81
CA PHE A 22 49.95 -1.66 20.64
C PHE A 22 50.58 -1.48 22.03
N GLY A 23 51.70 -2.14 22.35
CA GLY A 23 52.31 -2.12 23.68
C GLY A 23 52.84 -0.76 24.16
N GLY A 24 53.05 0.18 23.25
CA GLY A 24 53.45 1.58 23.54
C GLY A 24 52.38 2.62 23.22
N ALA A 25 51.19 2.21 22.75
CA ALA A 25 50.10 3.13 22.43
C ALA A 25 49.32 3.45 23.71
N GLN A 26 49.76 4.46 24.46
CA GLN A 26 48.88 5.10 25.43
C GLN A 26 47.79 5.83 24.63
N PRO A 27 46.49 5.53 24.83
CA PRO A 27 45.45 6.36 24.27
C PRO A 27 45.68 7.76 24.83
N GLY A 28 46.05 8.71 23.96
CA GLY A 28 46.03 10.13 24.32
C GLY A 28 44.64 10.47 24.85
N PRO A 29 44.49 11.52 25.68
CA PRO A 29 43.20 11.93 26.21
C PRO A 29 42.35 12.45 25.05
N ASN A 30 41.74 11.54 24.29
CA ASN A 30 40.67 11.86 23.38
C ASN A 30 39.47 12.18 24.27
N ALA A 31 39.37 13.45 24.66
CA ALA A 31 38.18 14.01 25.28
C ALA A 31 37.09 14.09 24.20
N PHE A 32 36.59 12.93 23.78
CA PHE A 32 35.30 12.88 23.12
C PHE A 32 34.29 13.45 24.11
N PRO A 33 33.43 14.41 23.71
CA PRO A 33 32.38 14.88 24.59
C PRO A 33 31.58 13.67 25.08
N HIS A 34 31.39 13.56 26.39
CA HIS A 34 30.49 12.58 26.99
C HIS A 34 29.06 12.96 26.63
N ILE A 35 28.66 12.62 25.40
CA ILE A 35 27.28 12.71 24.96
C ILE A 35 26.55 11.57 25.66
N ALA A 36 25.54 11.88 26.47
CA ALA A 36 24.72 10.86 27.11
C ALA A 36 24.14 9.94 26.02
N THR A 37 24.49 8.65 26.08
CA THR A 37 23.93 7.64 25.18
C THR A 37 22.42 7.65 25.34
N PRO A 38 21.63 7.93 24.27
CA PRO A 38 20.19 7.82 24.34
C PRO A 38 19.83 6.41 24.83
N ALA A 39 18.87 6.32 25.74
CA ALA A 39 18.40 5.02 26.19
C ALA A 39 17.98 4.18 24.97
N PRO A 40 18.32 2.88 24.93
CA PRO A 40 17.95 2.02 23.81
C PRO A 40 16.44 2.12 23.58
N SER A 41 16.04 2.44 22.36
CA SER A 41 14.63 2.54 22.00
C SER A 41 13.97 1.19 22.28
N ARG A 42 12.93 1.17 23.14
CA ARG A 42 12.10 -0.03 23.44
C ARG A 42 11.22 -0.48 22.26
N VAL A 43 11.63 -0.13 21.05
CA VAL A 43 10.90 -0.47 19.83
C VAL A 43 11.22 -1.93 19.52
N ASP A 44 10.23 -2.81 19.69
CA ASP A 44 10.33 -4.21 19.30
C ASP A 44 10.13 -4.33 17.77
N PRO A 45 11.19 -4.68 17.00
CA PRO A 45 11.10 -4.80 15.55
C PRO A 45 10.14 -5.90 15.11
N LEU A 46 9.97 -6.97 15.90
CA LEU A 46 9.07 -8.09 15.58
C LEU A 46 7.61 -7.66 15.71
N ALA A 47 7.28 -6.84 16.72
CA ALA A 47 5.95 -6.26 16.86
C ALA A 47 5.61 -5.33 15.69
N ILE A 48 6.60 -4.59 15.16
CA ILE A 48 6.43 -3.79 13.95
C ILE A 48 6.20 -4.70 12.74
N ALA A 49 7.03 -5.72 12.54
CA ALA A 49 6.89 -6.65 11.42
C ALA A 49 5.50 -7.32 11.38
N ARG A 50 5.01 -7.82 12.51
CA ARG A 50 3.65 -8.42 12.59
C ARG A 50 2.55 -7.44 12.19
N ARG A 51 2.63 -6.18 12.65
CA ARG A 51 1.66 -5.14 12.23
C ARG A 51 1.69 -4.86 10.73
N TYR A 52 2.85 -4.98 10.09
CA TYR A 52 2.96 -4.87 8.64
C TYR A 52 2.36 -6.09 7.94
N GLU A 53 2.60 -7.30 8.44
CA GLU A 53 2.01 -8.54 7.91
C GLU A 53 0.49 -8.55 8.01
N GLU A 54 -0.08 -8.12 9.14
CA GLU A 54 -1.54 -7.99 9.32
C GLU A 54 -2.13 -6.99 8.33
N ARG A 55 -1.50 -5.82 8.16
CA ARG A 55 -1.93 -4.83 7.16
C ARG A 55 -1.77 -5.33 5.73
N ALA A 56 -0.71 -6.11 5.45
CA ALA A 56 -0.52 -6.75 4.15
C ALA A 56 -1.57 -7.84 3.90
N GLY A 57 -1.96 -8.60 4.93
CA GLY A 57 -3.05 -9.58 4.87
C GLY A 57 -4.42 -8.92 4.66
N GLN A 58 -4.66 -7.75 5.25
CA GLN A 58 -5.85 -6.94 4.95
C GLN A 58 -5.85 -6.42 3.51
N ARG A 59 -4.67 -6.11 2.94
CA ARG A 59 -4.51 -5.77 1.52
C ARG A 59 -4.69 -6.97 0.59
N LYS A 60 -4.52 -8.21 1.05
CA LYS A 60 -4.89 -9.45 0.32
C LYS A 60 -6.40 -9.69 0.33
N ARG A 61 -7.22 -8.67 0.10
CA ARG A 61 -8.67 -8.83 -0.09
C ARG A 61 -9.02 -8.48 -1.52
N GLU A 62 -9.97 -9.21 -2.06
CA GLU A 62 -10.60 -8.83 -3.31
C GLU A 62 -11.23 -7.44 -3.10
N GLU A 63 -10.87 -6.48 -3.93
CA GLU A 63 -11.24 -5.07 -3.73
C GLU A 63 -11.81 -4.48 -5.02
N LEU A 64 -12.85 -3.67 -4.87
CA LEU A 64 -13.35 -2.78 -5.92
C LEU A 64 -12.83 -1.37 -5.69
N LEU A 65 -12.11 -0.84 -6.65
CA LEU A 65 -11.58 0.52 -6.63
C LEU A 65 -12.30 1.36 -7.70
N ALA A 66 -12.98 2.42 -7.28
CA ALA A 66 -13.62 3.39 -8.16
C ALA A 66 -12.80 4.68 -8.20
N PHE A 67 -12.01 4.84 -9.26
CA PHE A 67 -11.18 6.03 -9.47
C PHE A 67 -12.04 7.20 -9.93
N ALA A 68 -11.96 8.30 -9.20
CA ALA A 68 -12.83 9.46 -9.36
C ALA A 68 -12.04 10.78 -9.27
N SER A 69 -12.71 11.87 -9.67
CA SER A 69 -12.21 13.24 -9.53
C SER A 69 -13.35 14.16 -9.05
N LEU A 70 -13.00 15.15 -8.23
CA LEU A 70 -13.92 16.23 -7.85
C LEU A 70 -14.30 17.14 -9.03
N SER A 71 -13.65 17.00 -10.19
CA SER A 71 -14.02 17.67 -11.44
C SER A 71 -15.12 16.95 -12.22
N MET A 72 -15.55 15.76 -11.79
CA MET A 72 -16.68 15.04 -12.39
C MET A 72 -18.01 15.78 -12.14
N PRO A 73 -19.05 15.55 -12.95
CA PRO A 73 -20.40 15.99 -12.63
C PRO A 73 -20.82 15.50 -11.24
N ALA A 74 -21.42 16.39 -10.44
CA ALA A 74 -21.73 16.12 -9.04
C ALA A 74 -22.60 14.88 -8.85
N GLU A 75 -23.62 14.69 -9.71
CA GLU A 75 -24.50 13.52 -9.61
C GLU A 75 -23.81 12.21 -10.02
N SER A 76 -22.95 12.23 -11.05
CA SER A 76 -22.14 11.07 -11.42
C SER A 76 -21.21 10.68 -10.28
N LEU A 77 -20.55 11.65 -9.64
CA LEU A 77 -19.66 11.42 -8.50
C LEU A 77 -20.41 10.86 -7.28
N LYS A 78 -21.54 11.47 -6.90
CA LYS A 78 -22.38 10.99 -5.80
C LYS A 78 -22.84 9.55 -6.03
N ARG A 79 -23.31 9.27 -7.25
CA ARG A 79 -23.77 7.93 -7.63
C ARG A 79 -22.63 6.91 -7.55
N LEU A 80 -21.46 7.23 -8.10
CA LEU A 80 -20.28 6.37 -8.05
C LEU A 80 -19.87 6.06 -6.60
N ILE A 81 -19.80 7.07 -5.73
CA ILE A 81 -19.43 6.89 -4.32
C ILE A 81 -20.45 6.00 -3.59
N ARG A 82 -21.76 6.26 -3.76
CA ARG A 82 -22.82 5.46 -3.13
C ARG A 82 -22.79 4.00 -3.57
N ASP A 83 -22.66 3.76 -4.86
CA ASP A 83 -22.65 2.40 -5.42
C ASP A 83 -21.39 1.65 -4.96
N THR A 84 -20.24 2.33 -4.92
CA THR A 84 -18.97 1.77 -4.47
C THR A 84 -19.01 1.39 -2.98
N ALA A 85 -19.56 2.26 -2.13
CA ALA A 85 -19.72 1.99 -0.71
C ALA A 85 -20.63 0.78 -0.45
N ARG A 86 -21.71 0.63 -1.23
CA ARG A 86 -22.66 -0.50 -1.12
C ARG A 86 -22.02 -1.86 -1.37
N VAL A 87 -21.02 -1.94 -2.24
CA VAL A 87 -20.30 -3.20 -2.54
C VAL A 87 -19.07 -3.41 -1.64
N GLY A 88 -18.85 -2.53 -0.65
CA GLY A 88 -17.66 -2.58 0.19
C GLY A 88 -16.37 -2.20 -0.53
N GLY A 89 -16.47 -1.48 -1.65
CA GLY A 89 -15.32 -0.95 -2.39
C GLY A 89 -14.86 0.41 -1.87
N VAL A 90 -13.83 0.96 -2.50
CA VAL A 90 -13.23 2.25 -2.17
C VAL A 90 -13.28 3.20 -3.35
N ALA A 91 -13.79 4.41 -3.14
CA ALA A 91 -13.72 5.49 -4.12
C ALA A 91 -12.39 6.25 -3.95
N VAL A 92 -11.53 6.20 -4.98
CA VAL A 92 -10.17 6.72 -4.91
C VAL A 92 -10.07 8.05 -5.65
N LEU A 93 -9.67 9.10 -4.94
CA LEU A 93 -9.33 10.41 -5.47
C LEU A 93 -7.82 10.53 -5.65
N ARG A 94 -7.41 11.16 -6.76
CA ARG A 94 -5.98 11.31 -7.09
C ARG A 94 -5.25 12.25 -6.15
N GLY A 95 -5.91 13.30 -5.67
CA GLY A 95 -5.27 14.33 -4.88
C GLY A 95 -6.26 15.35 -4.33
N PHE A 96 -5.70 16.45 -3.85
CA PHE A 96 -6.46 17.51 -3.21
C PHE A 96 -7.00 18.51 -4.21
N LYS A 97 -8.24 18.95 -4.00
CA LYS A 97 -8.81 20.13 -4.65
C LYS A 97 -7.95 21.34 -4.30
N ASP A 98 -7.49 22.06 -5.33
CA ASP A 98 -6.74 23.31 -5.21
C ASP A 98 -5.50 23.21 -4.29
N ARG A 99 -4.86 22.02 -4.23
CA ARG A 99 -3.75 21.70 -3.29
C ARG A 99 -4.09 21.90 -1.81
N SER A 100 -5.37 21.88 -1.44
CA SER A 100 -5.84 22.15 -0.09
C SER A 100 -6.66 21.00 0.45
N PHE A 101 -6.22 20.44 1.58
CA PHE A 101 -6.97 19.42 2.31
C PHE A 101 -8.34 19.95 2.74
N LYS A 102 -8.39 21.17 3.27
CA LYS A 102 -9.64 21.82 3.72
C LYS A 102 -10.65 21.98 2.58
N ALA A 103 -10.19 22.45 1.42
CA ALA A 103 -11.07 22.60 0.24
C ALA A 103 -11.59 21.24 -0.25
N THR A 104 -10.74 20.20 -0.17
CA THR A 104 -11.11 18.83 -0.53
C THR A 104 -12.16 18.28 0.41
N ALA A 105 -11.96 18.40 1.73
CA ALA A 105 -12.91 17.95 2.74
C ALA A 105 -14.26 18.65 2.59
N ALA A 106 -14.28 19.97 2.39
CA ALA A 106 -15.50 20.74 2.16
C ALA A 106 -16.25 20.29 0.89
N ALA A 107 -15.53 20.06 -0.21
CA ALA A 107 -16.12 19.59 -1.46
C ALA A 107 -16.71 18.18 -1.32
N ILE A 108 -16.04 17.28 -0.60
CA ILE A 108 -16.53 15.93 -0.31
C ILE A 108 -17.78 16.00 0.58
N GLN A 109 -17.76 16.80 1.63
CA GLN A 109 -18.92 17.00 2.52
C GLN A 109 -20.13 17.58 1.77
N ALA A 110 -19.90 18.52 0.85
CA ALA A 110 -20.96 19.12 0.04
C ALA A 110 -21.67 18.13 -0.90
N LEU A 111 -21.13 16.92 -1.12
CA LEU A 111 -21.80 15.88 -1.90
C LEU A 111 -23.03 15.31 -1.18
N GLY A 112 -23.14 15.44 0.14
CA GLY A 112 -24.30 14.97 0.90
C GLY A 112 -24.55 13.45 0.79
N VAL A 113 -23.48 12.66 0.59
CA VAL A 113 -23.50 11.20 0.58
C VAL A 113 -22.55 10.67 1.64
N ASP A 114 -22.70 9.39 2.03
CA ASP A 114 -21.69 8.75 2.87
C ASP A 114 -20.36 8.66 2.10
N THR A 115 -19.32 9.27 2.67
CA THR A 115 -17.98 9.32 2.09
C THR A 115 -16.98 8.49 2.89
N SER A 116 -17.45 7.60 3.76
CA SER A 116 -16.62 6.65 4.52
C SER A 116 -15.72 5.80 3.62
N ALA A 117 -16.19 5.49 2.41
CA ALA A 117 -15.47 4.74 1.39
C ALA A 117 -14.53 5.59 0.52
N VAL A 118 -14.42 6.91 0.76
CA VAL A 118 -13.58 7.81 -0.06
C VAL A 118 -12.16 7.87 0.50
N GLN A 119 -11.17 7.66 -0.36
CA GLN A 119 -9.75 7.76 -0.03
C GLN A 119 -9.00 8.62 -1.03
N ILE A 120 -7.97 9.33 -0.56
CA ILE A 120 -7.06 10.09 -1.41
C ILE A 120 -5.76 9.29 -1.54
N ASN A 121 -5.56 8.66 -2.70
CA ASN A 121 -4.41 7.80 -2.94
C ASN A 121 -3.87 7.99 -4.37
N PRO A 122 -2.93 8.94 -4.60
CA PRO A 122 -2.31 9.14 -5.91
C PRO A 122 -1.54 7.91 -6.40
N ASN A 123 -0.99 7.09 -5.49
CA ASN A 123 -0.19 5.93 -5.86
C ASN A 123 -1.07 4.83 -6.46
N ALA A 124 -2.32 4.67 -6.00
CA ALA A 124 -3.25 3.73 -6.61
C ALA A 124 -3.52 4.06 -8.10
N PHE A 125 -3.62 5.35 -8.46
CA PHE A 125 -3.79 5.74 -9.87
C PHE A 125 -2.60 5.28 -10.74
N LYS A 126 -1.38 5.39 -10.21
CA LYS A 126 -0.17 4.90 -10.89
C LYS A 126 -0.17 3.38 -10.96
N GLN A 127 -0.42 2.73 -9.81
CA GLN A 127 -0.40 1.28 -9.66
C GLN A 127 -1.29 0.57 -10.69
N TYR A 128 -2.51 1.07 -10.91
CA TYR A 128 -3.47 0.49 -11.86
C TYR A 128 -3.50 1.21 -13.22
N ARG A 129 -2.48 2.04 -13.51
CA ARG A 129 -2.30 2.79 -14.77
C ARG A 129 -3.55 3.59 -15.20
N VAL A 130 -4.25 4.18 -14.23
CA VAL A 130 -5.48 4.95 -14.46
C VAL A 130 -5.14 6.39 -14.88
N SER A 131 -5.27 6.68 -16.17
CA SER A 131 -5.07 8.01 -16.74
C SER A 131 -6.36 8.84 -16.72
N THR A 132 -7.51 8.21 -16.99
CA THR A 132 -8.83 8.86 -17.10
C THR A 132 -9.77 8.46 -15.97
N VAL A 133 -10.69 9.38 -15.63
CA VAL A 133 -11.76 9.12 -14.66
C VAL A 133 -13.13 9.43 -15.28
N PRO A 134 -14.21 8.74 -14.86
CA PRO A 134 -14.20 7.64 -13.89
C PRO A 134 -13.64 6.33 -14.46
N THR A 135 -13.04 5.52 -13.59
CA THR A 135 -12.57 4.15 -13.91
C THR A 135 -12.88 3.22 -12.75
N VAL A 136 -13.50 2.08 -13.02
CA VAL A 136 -13.74 1.00 -12.04
C VAL A 136 -12.71 -0.08 -12.26
N VAL A 137 -12.06 -0.54 -11.20
CA VAL A 137 -11.06 -1.62 -11.22
C VAL A 137 -11.43 -2.68 -10.18
N LEU A 138 -11.34 -3.94 -10.58
CA LEU A 138 -11.38 -5.10 -9.70
C LEU A 138 -9.99 -5.66 -9.51
N VAL A 139 -9.64 -5.94 -8.25
CA VAL A 139 -8.37 -6.51 -7.84
C VAL A 139 -8.66 -7.79 -7.05
N LYS A 140 -7.89 -8.84 -7.28
CA LYS A 140 -7.98 -10.06 -6.46
C LYS A 140 -6.88 -10.09 -5.39
N ALA A 141 -7.19 -10.78 -4.30
CA ALA A 141 -6.37 -10.93 -3.11
C ALA A 141 -4.95 -11.51 -3.34
N ASP A 142 -4.84 -12.40 -4.32
CA ASP A 142 -3.65 -13.19 -4.65
C ASP A 142 -2.57 -12.40 -5.40
N HIS A 143 -2.90 -11.24 -5.97
CA HIS A 143 -2.03 -10.52 -6.91
C HIS A 143 -1.57 -9.14 -6.46
N VAL A 144 -1.86 -8.73 -5.22
CA VAL A 144 -1.59 -7.37 -4.72
C VAL A 144 -0.08 -7.06 -4.57
N LEU A 145 0.78 -8.08 -4.61
CA LEU A 145 2.23 -7.96 -4.47
C LEU A 145 3.00 -8.17 -5.79
N ASP A 146 2.31 -8.54 -6.86
CA ASP A 146 2.91 -8.76 -8.17
C ASP A 146 2.94 -7.44 -8.95
N LEU A 147 3.94 -6.62 -8.61
CA LEU A 147 4.22 -5.32 -9.22
C LEU A 147 5.44 -5.40 -10.15
N ASP A 148 5.45 -4.61 -11.22
CA ASP A 148 6.65 -4.40 -12.04
C ASP A 148 7.72 -3.56 -11.32
N ALA A 149 8.87 -3.35 -11.96
CA ALA A 149 9.98 -2.58 -11.41
C ALA A 149 9.58 -1.13 -11.08
N GLU A 150 8.55 -0.62 -11.73
CA GLU A 150 7.97 0.71 -11.54
C GLU A 150 6.88 0.74 -10.46
N GLY A 151 6.55 -0.39 -9.85
CA GLY A 151 5.51 -0.50 -8.82
C GLY A 151 4.07 -0.51 -9.36
N CYS A 152 3.89 -0.80 -10.66
CA CYS A 152 2.59 -0.95 -11.29
C CYS A 152 2.12 -2.41 -11.26
N ALA A 153 0.83 -2.62 -11.04
CA ALA A 153 0.24 -3.95 -11.11
C ALA A 153 0.35 -4.49 -12.54
N LEU A 154 0.69 -5.77 -12.68
CA LEU A 154 0.68 -6.42 -14.00
C LEU A 154 -0.76 -6.44 -14.56
N PRO A 155 -0.97 -6.28 -15.88
CA PRO A 155 -2.31 -6.22 -16.47
C PRO A 155 -3.22 -7.43 -16.19
N GLU A 156 -2.64 -8.60 -15.89
CA GLU A 156 -3.36 -9.81 -15.48
C GLU A 156 -3.92 -9.73 -14.04
N ASN A 157 -3.34 -8.85 -13.21
CA ASN A 157 -3.58 -8.74 -11.77
C ASN A 157 -4.72 -7.78 -11.40
N PHE A 158 -5.32 -7.13 -12.40
CA PHE A 158 -6.55 -6.38 -12.24
C PHE A 158 -7.40 -6.42 -13.51
N ALA A 159 -8.69 -6.10 -13.39
CA ALA A 159 -9.54 -5.84 -14.55
C ALA A 159 -10.26 -4.51 -14.37
N GLY A 160 -10.24 -3.64 -15.38
CA GLY A 160 -10.79 -2.30 -15.27
C GLY A 160 -11.59 -1.84 -16.47
N ILE A 161 -12.53 -0.92 -16.22
CA ILE A 161 -13.32 -0.23 -17.24
C ILE A 161 -13.34 1.26 -16.94
N SER A 162 -13.00 2.04 -17.94
CA SER A 162 -13.05 3.51 -17.92
C SER A 162 -14.28 4.01 -18.67
N GLY A 163 -14.90 5.07 -18.16
CA GLY A 163 -16.05 5.73 -18.76
C GLY A 163 -17.15 6.05 -17.75
N ASP A 164 -17.95 7.08 -18.04
CA ASP A 164 -19.09 7.48 -17.20
C ASP A 164 -20.28 6.53 -17.38
N VAL A 165 -20.14 5.33 -16.81
CA VAL A 165 -21.10 4.24 -16.88
C VAL A 165 -21.51 3.79 -15.48
N THR A 166 -22.57 2.99 -15.40
CA THR A 166 -23.07 2.50 -14.11
C THR A 166 -22.15 1.44 -13.50
N LEU A 167 -22.09 1.37 -12.16
CA LEU A 167 -21.29 0.34 -11.49
C LEU A 167 -21.76 -1.08 -11.88
N PRO A 168 -23.08 -1.37 -11.95
CA PRO A 168 -23.56 -2.65 -12.49
C PRO A 168 -23.11 -2.90 -13.93
N TYR A 169 -23.12 -1.89 -14.80
CA TYR A 169 -22.63 -2.04 -16.16
C TYR A 169 -21.13 -2.37 -16.18
N SER A 170 -20.30 -1.65 -15.43
CA SER A 170 -18.87 -1.92 -15.33
C SER A 170 -18.59 -3.35 -14.87
N LEU A 171 -19.30 -3.82 -13.85
CA LEU A 171 -19.13 -5.18 -13.33
C LEU A 171 -19.55 -6.25 -14.35
N ARG A 172 -20.69 -6.08 -15.02
CA ARG A 172 -21.14 -7.00 -16.09
C ARG A 172 -20.13 -7.07 -17.22
N GLU A 173 -19.61 -5.92 -17.63
CA GLU A 173 -18.68 -5.84 -18.73
C GLU A 173 -17.30 -6.40 -18.36
N ILE A 174 -16.83 -6.24 -17.11
CA ILE A 174 -15.64 -6.93 -16.59
C ILE A 174 -15.86 -8.44 -16.57
N ALA A 175 -17.01 -8.92 -16.08
CA ALA A 175 -17.34 -10.34 -16.04
C ALA A 175 -17.38 -11.00 -17.43
N ARG A 176 -17.74 -10.21 -18.45
CA ARG A 176 -17.77 -10.62 -19.86
C ARG A 176 -16.37 -10.64 -20.48
N ARG A 177 -15.56 -9.60 -20.27
CA ARG A 177 -14.23 -9.45 -20.88
C ARG A 177 -13.15 -10.31 -20.21
N SER A 178 -13.28 -10.54 -18.91
CA SER A 178 -12.24 -11.17 -18.11
C SER A 178 -12.80 -12.37 -17.33
N PRO A 179 -12.72 -13.60 -17.89
CA PRO A 179 -13.20 -14.82 -17.23
C PRO A 179 -12.63 -15.00 -15.82
N ALA A 180 -11.36 -14.61 -15.60
CA ALA A 180 -10.72 -14.67 -14.29
C ALA A 180 -11.47 -13.84 -13.22
N TYR A 181 -12.09 -12.71 -13.57
CA TYR A 181 -12.77 -11.81 -12.64
C TYR A 181 -14.28 -12.03 -12.58
N ARG A 182 -14.83 -12.98 -13.37
CA ARG A 182 -16.28 -13.21 -13.48
C ARG A 182 -16.93 -13.50 -12.14
N SER A 183 -16.39 -14.44 -11.35
CA SER A 183 -16.96 -14.81 -10.05
C SER A 183 -16.98 -13.66 -9.05
N LEU A 184 -15.93 -12.84 -9.04
CA LEU A 184 -15.83 -11.64 -8.20
C LEU A 184 -16.85 -10.58 -8.62
N ALA A 185 -16.88 -10.27 -9.92
CA ALA A 185 -17.81 -9.29 -10.48
C ALA A 185 -19.28 -9.69 -10.25
N THR A 186 -19.63 -10.96 -10.43
CA THR A 186 -20.99 -11.47 -10.19
C THR A 186 -21.39 -11.38 -8.71
N ARG A 187 -20.48 -11.67 -7.76
CA ARG A 187 -20.76 -11.45 -6.33
C ARG A 187 -21.05 -9.98 -6.01
N MET A 188 -20.26 -9.06 -6.56
CA MET A 188 -20.44 -7.63 -6.33
C MET A 188 -21.69 -7.08 -7.03
N LEU A 189 -22.12 -7.68 -8.14
CA LEU A 189 -23.41 -7.37 -8.76
C LEU A 189 -24.58 -7.79 -7.87
N ALA A 190 -24.51 -9.00 -7.30
CA ALA A 190 -25.55 -9.49 -6.40
C ALA A 190 -25.71 -8.61 -5.15
N SER A 191 -24.63 -8.04 -4.61
CA SER A 191 -24.71 -7.11 -3.47
C SER A 191 -25.32 -5.75 -3.82
N LEU A 192 -25.43 -5.40 -5.11
CA LEU A 192 -26.18 -4.23 -5.59
C LEU A 192 -27.68 -4.50 -5.78
N GLY A 193 -28.14 -5.74 -5.58
CA GLY A 193 -29.51 -6.16 -5.85
C GLY A 193 -29.81 -6.41 -7.33
N GLU A 194 -28.77 -6.56 -8.15
CA GLU A 194 -28.88 -6.87 -9.57
C GLU A 194 -28.69 -8.39 -9.76
N HIS A 195 -29.63 -9.05 -10.44
CA HIS A 195 -29.59 -10.48 -10.77
C HIS A 195 -29.27 -10.70 -12.24
#